data_AF-V6MCW9-F1
#
_entry.id   AF-V6MCW9-F1
#
_cell.length_a   1.000
_cell.length_b   1.000
_cell.length_c   1.000
_cell.angle_alpha   90.00
_cell.angle_beta   90.00
_cell.angle_gamma   90.00
#
_symmetry.space_group_name_H-M   'P 1'
#
loop_
_entity.id
_entity.type
_entity.pdbx_description
1 polymer ?
#
loop_
_entity_poly.entity_id
_entity_poly.type
_entity_poly.pdbx_seq_one_letter_code
_entity_poly.pdbx_strand_id
1 'polypeptide(L)' 'MTEVDSKWWVLLGVVLAGILLAAETVMKILSIPTYNAGYILAALSFLGAMIMGTRRK' A
#
# COMPACT_ATOMS: atom_id res chain seq x y z
N MET A 1 20.91 -11.70 -2.59
CA MET A 1 20.26 -10.47 -2.11
C MET A 1 19.80 -10.79 -0.70
N THR A 2 20.39 -10.15 0.30
CA THR A 2 20.25 -10.51 1.72
C THR A 2 18.79 -10.36 2.16
N GLU A 3 18.28 -11.24 3.04
CA GLU A 3 16.88 -11.26 3.50
C GLU A 3 16.36 -9.89 4.01
N VAL A 4 17.28 -9.02 4.43
CA VAL A 4 17.03 -7.63 4.83
C VAL A 4 16.38 -6.83 3.70
N ASP A 5 16.86 -6.94 2.47
CA ASP A 5 16.38 -6.19 1.30
C ASP A 5 14.91 -6.48 0.98
N SER A 6 14.54 -7.76 1.05
CA SER A 6 13.17 -8.22 0.80
C SER A 6 12.20 -7.74 1.89
N LYS A 7 12.66 -7.65 3.15
CA LYS A 7 11.86 -7.20 4.29
C LYS A 7 11.59 -5.69 4.22
N TRP A 8 12.59 -4.91 3.81
CA TRP A 8 12.46 -3.46 3.57
C TRP A 8 11.50 -3.16 2.42
N TRP A 9 11.55 -3.93 1.33
CA TRP A 9 10.62 -3.79 0.20
C TRP A 9 9.15 -4.00 0.57
N VAL A 10 8.88 -5.00 1.41
CA VAL A 10 7.53 -5.26 1.93
C VAL A 10 7.06 -4.13 2.82
N LEU A 11 7.93 -3.65 3.71
CA LEU A 11 7.65 -2.50 4.58
C LEU A 11 7.30 -1.25 3.76
N LEU A 12 8.05 -1.00 2.68
CA LEU A 12 7.82 0.13 1.79
C LEU A 12 6.45 0.04 1.10
N GLY A 13 6.05 -1.15 0.65
CA GLY A 13 4.73 -1.38 0.06
C GLY A 13 3.57 -1.22 1.06
N VAL A 14 3.76 -1.64 2.31
CA VAL A 14 2.77 -1.44 3.38
C VAL A 14 2.64 0.04 3.76
N VAL A 15 3.75 0.76 3.87
CA VAL A 15 3.75 2.21 4.12
C VAL A 15 3.06 2.96 2.99
N LEU A 16 3.33 2.58 1.73
CA LEU A 16 2.68 3.17 0.56
C LEU A 16 1.15 2.97 0.59
N ALA A 17 0.70 1.74 0.93
CA ALA A 17 -0.72 1.44 1.10
C ALA A 17 -1.38 2.31 2.19
N GLY A 18 -0.68 2.51 3.31
CA GLY A 18 -1.13 3.39 4.40
C GLY A 18 -1.30 4.85 3.96
N ILE A 19 -0.34 5.39 3.19
CA ILE A 19 -0.39 6.77 2.69
C ILE A 19 -1.55 6.94 1.69
N LEU A 20 -1.75 5.97 0.78
CA LEU A 20 -2.85 5.98 -0.18
C LEU A 20 -4.21 5.97 0.52
N LEU A 21 -4.35 5.17 1.58
CA LEU A 21 -5.58 5.09 2.37
C LEU A 21 -5.82 6.37 3.18
N ALA A 22 -4.76 6.97 3.74
CA ALA A 22 -4.84 8.25 4.42
C ALA A 22 -5.24 9.39 3.47
N ALA A 23 -4.63 9.47 2.28
CA ALA A 23 -4.95 10.48 1.27
C ALA A 23 -6.41 10.38 0.82
N GLU A 24 -6.89 9.17 0.57
CA GLU A 24 -8.27 8.89 0.21
C GLU A 24 -9.26 9.28 1.32
N THR A 25 -8.89 9.07 2.58
CA THR A 25 -9.68 9.46 3.74
C THR A 25 -9.76 10.98 3.86
N VAL A 26 -8.65 11.70 3.68
CA VAL A 26 -8.62 13.17 3.68
C VAL A 26 -9.47 13.72 2.54
N MET A 27 -9.36 13.16 1.34
CA MET A 27 -10.17 13.60 0.20
C MET A 27 -11.68 13.34 0.39
N LYS A 28 -12.07 12.23 1.04
CA LYS A 28 -13.46 12.00 1.46
C LYS A 28 -13.94 13.03 2.49
N ILE A 29 -13.10 13.38 3.46
CA ILE A 29 -13.41 14.44 4.44
C ILE A 29 -13.63 15.78 3.74
N LEU A 30 -12.82 16.09 2.72
CA LEU A 30 -12.94 17.29 1.90
C LEU A 30 -14.08 17.24 0.87
N SER A 31 -14.93 16.19 0.88
CA SER A 31 -16.03 15.97 -0.07
C SER A 31 -15.59 15.95 -1.54
N ILE A 32 -14.33 15.60 -1.82
CA ILE A 32 -13.79 15.45 -3.16
C ILE A 32 -14.20 14.05 -3.67
N PRO A 33 -14.81 13.93 -4.87
CA PRO A 33 -15.21 12.65 -5.42
C PRO A 33 -13.97 11.83 -5.82
N THR A 34 -13.54 10.93 -4.94
CA THR A 34 -12.39 10.04 -5.18
C THR A 34 -12.76 8.70 -5.79
N TYR A 35 -14.05 8.41 -5.97
CA TYR A 35 -14.56 7.16 -6.56
C TYR A 35 -13.99 5.88 -5.93
N ASN A 36 -13.51 5.95 -4.67
CA ASN A 36 -12.79 4.88 -3.98
C ASN A 36 -11.49 4.40 -4.68
N ALA A 37 -10.91 5.21 -5.58
CA ALA A 37 -9.70 4.85 -6.33
C ALA A 37 -8.49 4.64 -5.42
N GLY A 38 -8.26 5.50 -4.44
CA GLY A 38 -7.18 5.36 -3.45
C GLY A 38 -7.36 4.15 -2.53
N TYR A 39 -8.60 3.73 -2.21
CA TYR A 39 -8.82 2.45 -1.50
C TYR A 39 -8.40 1.25 -2.36
N ILE A 40 -8.71 1.27 -3.66
CA ILE A 40 -8.35 0.21 -4.60
C ILE A 40 -6.81 0.14 -4.77
N LEU A 41 -6.15 1.29 -4.94
CA LEU A 41 -4.69 1.36 -5.05
C LEU A 41 -3.98 0.97 -3.74
N ALA A 42 -4.53 1.34 -2.59
CA ALA A 42 -4.02 0.90 -1.29
C ALA A 42 -4.13 -0.61 -1.13
N ALA A 43 -5.28 -1.19 -1.49
CA ALA A 43 -5.48 -2.64 -1.45
C ALA A 43 -4.50 -3.37 -2.39
N LEU A 44 -4.34 -2.90 -3.63
CA LEU A 44 -3.38 -3.47 -4.59
C LEU A 44 -1.94 -3.37 -4.11
N SER A 45 -1.54 -2.24 -3.52
CA SER A 45 -0.19 -2.05 -2.97
C SER A 45 0.06 -2.97 -1.78
N PHE A 46 -0.92 -3.12 -0.90
CA PHE A 46 -0.83 -4.03 0.24
C PHE A 46 -0.74 -5.50 -0.19
N LEU A 47 -1.57 -5.90 -1.17
CA LEU A 47 -1.57 -7.25 -1.73
C LEU A 47 -0.26 -7.55 -2.46
N GLY A 48 0.27 -6.59 -3.22
CA GLY A 48 1.58 -6.65 -3.85
C GLY A 48 2.71 -6.82 -2.82
N ALA A 49 2.70 -6.04 -1.76
CA ALA A 49 3.66 -6.16 -0.66
C ALA A 49 3.57 -7.53 0.03
N MET A 50 2.36 -8.03 0.25
CA MET A 50 2.12 -9.34 0.87
C MET A 50 2.59 -10.50 -0.01
N ILE A 51 2.32 -10.46 -1.32
CA ILE A 51 2.83 -11.44 -2.28
C ILE A 51 4.36 -11.40 -2.34
N MET A 52 4.95 -10.20 -2.32
CA MET A 52 6.41 -10.06 -2.35
C MET A 52 7.08 -10.54 -1.07
N GLY A 53 6.41 -10.39 0.08
CA GLY A 53 6.89 -10.89 1.37
C GLY A 53 6.67 -12.39 1.60
N THR A 54 5.63 -12.97 0.98
CA THR A 54 5.36 -14.41 1.02
C THR A 54 6.16 -15.19 -0.01
N ARG A 55 6.63 -14.54 -1.09
CA ARG A 55 7.69 -15.06 -1.98
C ARG A 55 9.05 -15.03 -1.28
N ARG A 56 9.19 -15.79 -0.20
CA ARG A 56 10.50 -16.21 0.33
C ARG A 56 11.06 -17.31 -0.57
N LYS A 57 12.21 -17.05 -1.18
CA LYS A 57 13.16 -18.09 -1.60
C LYS A 57 14.06 -18.43 -0.43
#